data_AF-A0A0F9IIJ8-F1
#
_entry.id   AF-A0A0F9IIJ8-F1
#
_cell.length_a   1.000
_cell.length_b   1.000
_cell.length_c   1.000
_cell.angle_alpha   90.00
_cell.angle_beta   90.00
_cell.angle_gamma   90.00
#
_symmetry.space_group_name_H-M   'P 1'
#
loop_
_entity.id
_entity.type
_entity.pdbx_description
1 polymer ?
#
loop_
_entity_poly.entity_id
_entity_poly.type
_entity_poly.pdbx_seq_one_letter_code
_entity_poly.pdbx_strand_id
1 'polypeptide(L)'
;MPRQPSFNCYVCPRDIFYKRSELRARKFKLYCPEHLPEKEPPWPHCPKCDDDDFGVFNWKGSPEKTTVRCEQCGFKDSSLNHFDAMTIKITVGPLRGSLAGTSTVRVVKK
;
A
#
# COMPACT_ATOMS: atom_id res chain seq x y z
N MET A 1 44.00 4.05 1.80
CA MET A 1 43.17 3.39 2.82
C MET A 1 41.87 2.96 2.17
N PRO A 2 41.52 1.66 2.11
CA PRO A 2 40.22 1.25 1.60
C PRO A 2 39.17 1.71 2.60
N ARG A 3 38.31 2.67 2.20
CA ARG A 3 37.16 3.09 3.01
C ARG A 3 36.24 1.88 3.11
N GLN A 4 36.16 1.26 4.29
CA GLN A 4 35.19 0.19 4.50
C GLN A 4 33.80 0.79 4.34
N PRO A 5 32.98 0.32 3.39
CA PRO A 5 31.61 0.78 3.28
C PRO A 5 30.80 0.15 4.42
N SER A 6 30.67 0.85 5.55
CA SER A 6 29.80 0.48 6.66
C SER A 6 28.35 0.80 6.30
N PHE A 7 27.73 -0.05 5.47
CA PHE A 7 26.30 0.05 5.27
C PHE A 7 25.58 -0.68 6.40
N ASN A 8 24.65 0.01 7.03
CA ASN A 8 23.90 -0.51 8.16
C ASN A 8 22.44 -0.67 7.75
N CYS A 9 21.77 -1.69 8.28
CA CYS A 9 20.33 -1.77 8.21
C CYS A 9 19.73 -0.65 9.07
N TYR A 10 18.63 -0.05 8.62
CA TYR A 10 17.89 0.97 9.36
C TYR A 10 17.37 0.49 10.72
N VAL A 11 17.11 -0.81 10.86
CA VAL A 11 16.49 -1.42 12.06
C VAL A 11 17.52 -2.09 12.96
N CYS A 12 18.58 -2.69 12.40
CA CYS A 12 19.62 -3.32 13.20
C CYS A 12 20.41 -2.31 14.05
N PRO A 13 20.98 -2.76 15.19
CA PRO A 13 21.96 -1.97 15.92
C PRO A 13 23.14 -1.58 15.03
N ARG A 14 23.69 -0.39 15.27
CA ARG A 14 24.72 0.22 14.40
C ARG A 14 26.09 -0.48 14.46
N ASP A 15 26.25 -1.43 15.38
CA ASP A 15 27.46 -2.25 15.52
C ASP A 15 27.52 -3.40 14.50
N ILE A 16 26.44 -3.64 13.76
CA ILE A 16 26.40 -4.66 12.70
C ILE A 16 26.60 -3.99 11.35
N PHE A 17 27.72 -4.34 10.72
CA PHE A 17 28.10 -3.87 9.39
C PHE A 17 27.76 -4.92 8.34
N TYR A 18 27.07 -4.49 7.29
CA TYR A 18 26.71 -5.34 6.16
C TYR A 18 27.45 -4.90 4.90
N LYS A 19 27.71 -5.84 4.00
CA LYS A 19 28.13 -5.49 2.64
C LYS A 19 26.95 -4.90 1.87
N ARG A 20 27.23 -4.02 0.90
CA ARG A 20 26.17 -3.39 0.09
C ARG A 20 25.27 -4.42 -0.62
N SER A 21 25.84 -5.56 -1.01
CA SER A 21 25.16 -6.69 -1.66
C SER A 21 24.18 -7.44 -0.76
N GLU A 22 24.36 -7.36 0.56
CA GLU A 22 23.52 -8.04 1.56
C GLU A 22 22.31 -7.18 1.97
N LEU A 23 22.33 -5.89 1.60
CA LEU A 23 21.26 -4.95 1.93
C LEU A 23 20.34 -4.70 0.75
N ARG A 24 19.04 -4.78 1.02
CA ARG A 24 17.99 -4.42 0.08
C ARG A 24 17.51 -3.00 0.35
N ALA A 25 17.33 -2.23 -0.72
CA ALA A 25 16.83 -0.87 -0.64
C ALA A 25 15.30 -0.87 -0.79
N ARG A 26 14.61 -0.17 0.11
CA ARG A 26 13.15 0.04 0.05
C ARG A 26 12.79 1.41 0.58
N LYS A 27 11.96 2.17 -0.16
CA LYS A 27 11.57 3.56 0.19
C LYS A 27 12.79 4.40 0.65
N PHE A 28 13.88 4.34 -0.13
CA PHE A 28 15.17 5.01 0.14
C PHE A 28 15.94 4.59 1.42
N LYS A 29 15.47 3.57 2.15
CA LYS A 29 16.15 3.01 3.33
C LYS A 29 16.75 1.63 3.02
N LEU A 30 17.82 1.27 3.73
CA LEU A 30 18.50 -0.03 3.59
C LEU A 30 18.07 -0.99 4.69
N TYR A 31 17.73 -2.21 4.30
CA TYR A 31 17.28 -3.26 5.19
C TYR A 31 18.08 -4.54 4.96
N CYS A 32 18.39 -5.27 6.04
CA CYS A 32 18.88 -6.64 5.96
C CYS A 32 17.70 -7.57 5.59
N PRO A 33 17.95 -8.81 5.16
CA PRO A 33 16.88 -9.74 4.76
C PRO A 33 15.85 -10.02 5.88
N GLU A 34 16.25 -9.97 7.15
CA GLU A 34 15.35 -10.18 8.29
C GLU A 34 14.42 -8.99 8.56
N HIS A 35 14.92 -7.76 8.33
CA HIS A 35 14.17 -6.53 8.58
C HIS A 35 13.62 -5.91 7.29
N LEU A 36 13.65 -6.65 6.17
CA LEU A 36 13.09 -6.18 4.92
C LEU A 36 11.57 -6.12 5.08
N PRO A 37 10.94 -4.93 5.00
CA PRO A 37 9.50 -4.84 5.08
C PRO A 37 8.90 -5.66 3.94
N GLU A 38 7.82 -6.39 4.21
CA GLU A 38 7.10 -7.12 3.17
C GLU A 38 6.67 -6.18 2.03
N LYS A 39 6.59 -6.73 0.82
CA LYS A 39 6.08 -5.96 -0.30
C LYS A 39 4.59 -5.77 -0.10
N GLU A 40 4.19 -4.52 0.11
CA GLU A 40 2.80 -4.09 -0.01
C GLU A 40 2.24 -4.76 -1.28
N PRO A 41 1.19 -5.58 -1.14
CA PRO A 41 0.66 -6.33 -2.27
C PRO A 41 0.28 -5.34 -3.38
N PRO A 42 0.47 -5.74 -4.65
CA PRO A 42 -0.03 -4.93 -5.76
C PRO A 42 -1.52 -4.68 -5.57
N TRP A 43 -1.98 -3.51 -6.03
CA TRP A 43 -3.40 -3.19 -6.01
C TRP A 43 -4.18 -4.30 -6.74
N PRO A 44 -5.25 -4.85 -6.15
CA PRO A 44 -5.95 -5.99 -6.75
C PRO A 44 -6.64 -5.58 -8.04
N HIS A 45 -6.60 -6.46 -9.04
CA HIS A 45 -7.33 -6.30 -10.30
C HIS A 45 -8.82 -6.60 -10.14
N CYS A 46 -9.64 -6.15 -11.09
CA CYS A 46 -11.06 -6.47 -11.07
C CYS A 46 -11.28 -7.97 -11.35
N PRO A 47 -11.99 -8.73 -10.49
CA PRO A 47 -12.20 -10.16 -10.69
C PRO A 47 -13.05 -10.51 -11.92
N LYS A 48 -13.73 -9.52 -12.53
CA LYS A 48 -14.60 -9.73 -13.69
C LYS A 48 -13.96 -9.41 -15.03
N CYS A 49 -13.11 -8.40 -15.09
CA CYS A 49 -12.53 -7.92 -16.35
C CYS A 49 -11.01 -7.76 -16.31
N ASP A 50 -10.39 -8.21 -15.22
CA ASP A 50 -8.94 -8.14 -14.96
C ASP A 50 -8.35 -6.73 -15.09
N ASP A 51 -9.21 -5.73 -14.94
CA ASP A 51 -8.85 -4.34 -15.15
C ASP A 51 -8.10 -3.76 -13.94
N ASP A 52 -7.13 -2.90 -14.22
CA ASP A 52 -6.28 -2.25 -13.22
C ASP A 52 -7.00 -1.14 -12.43
N ASP A 53 -8.10 -0.59 -12.94
CA ASP A 53 -8.90 0.46 -12.28
C ASP A 53 -9.99 -0.12 -11.37
N PHE A 54 -9.62 -1.17 -10.63
CA PHE A 54 -10.45 -1.71 -9.57
C PHE A 54 -10.16 -1.02 -8.24
N GLY A 55 -11.03 -0.13 -7.80
CA GLY A 55 -10.77 0.62 -6.57
C GLY A 55 -11.67 1.83 -6.32
N VAL A 56 -12.79 1.96 -7.02
CA VAL A 56 -13.74 3.04 -6.72
C VAL A 56 -14.58 2.65 -5.52
N PHE A 57 -14.18 3.11 -4.35
CA PHE A 57 -14.91 2.85 -3.12
C PHE A 57 -16.04 3.85 -2.90
N ASN A 58 -17.15 3.36 -2.34
CA ASN A 58 -18.24 4.17 -1.86
C ASN A 58 -18.30 4.08 -0.33
N TRP A 59 -17.70 5.06 0.33
CA TRP A 59 -17.60 5.13 1.79
C TRP A 59 -18.98 5.34 2.43
N LYS A 60 -19.34 4.46 3.38
CA LYS A 60 -20.59 4.53 4.13
C LYS A 60 -20.37 4.66 5.65
N GLY A 61 -19.38 5.44 6.05
CA GLY A 61 -19.08 5.70 7.46
C GLY A 61 -18.25 4.61 8.16
N SER A 62 -18.17 3.40 7.60
CA SER A 62 -17.32 2.31 8.10
C SER A 62 -16.80 1.44 6.95
N PRO A 63 -15.63 0.78 7.11
CA PRO A 63 -15.07 -0.11 6.08
C PRO A 63 -15.99 -1.30 5.79
N GLU A 64 -16.74 -1.79 6.78
CA GLU A 64 -17.71 -2.89 6.64
C GLU A 64 -18.88 -2.56 5.72
N LYS A 65 -19.30 -1.29 5.71
CA LYS A 65 -20.40 -0.82 4.86
C LYS A 65 -19.92 -0.26 3.52
N THR A 66 -18.60 -0.20 3.32
CA THR A 66 -18.00 0.38 2.13
C THR A 66 -18.00 -0.65 1.02
N THR A 67 -18.52 -0.27 -0.15
CA THR A 67 -18.53 -1.12 -1.35
C THR A 67 -17.52 -0.64 -2.36
N VAL A 68 -16.85 -1.55 -3.06
CA VAL A 68 -15.94 -1.24 -4.16
C VAL A 68 -16.66 -1.49 -5.48
N ARG A 69 -16.38 -0.65 -6.48
CA ARG A 69 -16.90 -0.77 -7.84
C ARG A 69 -15.76 -0.69 -8.85
N CYS A 70 -15.88 -1.45 -9.93
CA CYS A 70 -15.08 -1.30 -11.15
C CYS A 70 -15.76 -0.28 -12.09
N GLU A 71 -15.03 0.72 -12.59
CA GLU A 71 -15.58 1.67 -13.57
C GLU A 71 -15.78 1.01 -14.94
N GLN A 72 -14.90 0.09 -15.32
CA GLN A 72 -14.88 -0.57 -16.63
C GLN A 72 -16.10 -1.49 -16.85
N CYS A 73 -16.30 -2.48 -15.98
CA CYS A 73 -17.35 -3.49 -16.13
C CYS A 73 -18.57 -3.28 -15.23
N GLY A 74 -18.53 -2.28 -14.34
CA GLY A 74 -19.61 -2.00 -13.39
C GLY A 74 -19.75 -3.00 -12.24
N PHE A 75 -18.83 -3.97 -12.12
CA PHE A 75 -18.83 -4.94 -11.00
C PHE A 75 -18.80 -4.21 -9.66
N LYS A 76 -19.64 -4.65 -8.71
CA LYS A 76 -19.77 -4.05 -7.39
C LYS A 76 -19.81 -5.15 -6.33
N ASP A 77 -19.00 -4.99 -5.30
CA ASP A 77 -18.95 -5.93 -4.18
C ASP A 77 -18.56 -5.22 -2.87
N SER A 78 -18.62 -5.94 -1.75
CA SER A 78 -18.11 -5.49 -0.46
C SER A 78 -16.60 -5.27 -0.53
N SER A 79 -16.14 -4.12 -0.05
CA SER A 79 -14.71 -3.76 -0.16
C SER A 79 -13.82 -4.69 0.67
N LEU A 80 -14.33 -5.20 1.80
CA LEU A 80 -13.60 -6.13 2.67
C LEU A 80 -13.31 -7.49 2.02
N ASN A 81 -14.02 -7.86 0.94
CA ASN A 81 -13.73 -9.11 0.23
C ASN A 81 -12.45 -9.01 -0.60
N HIS A 82 -12.03 -7.79 -0.95
CA HIS A 82 -10.93 -7.53 -1.89
C HIS A 82 -9.80 -6.70 -1.27
N PHE A 83 -10.08 -5.96 -0.20
CA PHE A 83 -9.15 -5.02 0.45
C PHE A 83 -9.21 -5.14 1.97
N ASP A 84 -8.07 -4.99 2.62
CA ASP A 84 -8.01 -4.90 4.08
C ASP A 84 -8.72 -3.67 4.62
N ALA A 85 -9.28 -3.79 5.82
CA ALA A 85 -9.97 -2.70 6.51
C ALA A 85 -9.09 -1.45 6.67
N MET A 86 -7.78 -1.62 6.83
CA MET A 86 -6.82 -0.52 6.92
C MET A 86 -6.65 0.18 5.57
N THR A 87 -6.53 -0.57 4.48
CA THR A 87 -6.47 -0.03 3.11
C THR A 87 -7.71 0.78 2.79
N ILE A 88 -8.90 0.25 3.05
CA ILE A 88 -10.17 0.96 2.83
C ILE A 88 -10.22 2.27 3.63
N LYS A 89 -9.82 2.24 4.91
CA LYS A 89 -9.78 3.43 5.76
C LYS A 89 -8.77 4.47 5.28
N ILE A 90 -7.61 4.07 4.77
CA ILE A 90 -6.59 5.00 4.26
C ILE A 90 -7.04 5.60 2.92
N THR A 91 -7.66 4.80 2.07
CA THR A 91 -8.05 5.23 0.71
C THR A 91 -9.28 6.13 0.71
N VAL A 92 -10.33 5.75 1.46
CA VAL A 92 -11.62 6.48 1.43
C VAL A 92 -12.19 6.79 2.80
N GLY A 93 -11.53 6.39 3.87
CA GLY A 93 -11.89 6.87 5.19
C GLY A 93 -11.68 8.38 5.28
N PRO A 94 -12.46 9.09 6.09
CA PRO A 94 -12.29 10.51 6.28
C PRO A 94 -10.87 10.78 6.80
N LEU A 95 -10.12 11.61 6.06
CA LEU A 95 -8.89 12.20 6.58
C LEU A 95 -9.30 12.96 7.84
N ARG A 96 -8.67 12.67 8.98
CA ARG A 96 -8.90 13.39 10.24
C ARG A 96 -8.76 14.89 9.95
N GLY A 97 -9.89 15.57 9.80
CA GLY A 97 -9.95 16.98 9.42
C GLY A 97 -11.01 17.39 8.39
N SER A 98 -11.72 16.50 7.69
CA SER A 98 -12.74 16.97 6.72
C SER A 98 -13.96 16.07 6.59
N LEU A 99 -15.09 16.77 6.48
CA LEU A 99 -16.47 16.32 6.53
C LEU A 99 -16.83 15.31 5.44
N ALA A 100 -17.88 14.54 5.72
CA ALA A 100 -18.52 13.58 4.84
C ALA A 100 -18.67 14.09 3.40
N GLY A 101 -17.90 13.51 2.49
CA GLY A 101 -18.00 13.75 1.04
C GLY A 101 -17.56 12.49 0.31
N THR A 102 -18.41 12.01 -0.60
CA THR A 102 -18.10 10.89 -1.52
C THR A 102 -16.83 11.22 -2.29
N SER A 103 -15.71 10.67 -1.85
CA SER A 103 -14.40 10.91 -2.45
C SER A 103 -14.15 9.84 -3.50
N THR A 104 -14.29 10.21 -4.77
CA THR A 104 -13.84 9.41 -5.91
C THR A 104 -12.32 9.59 -6.01
N VAL A 105 -11.55 8.72 -5.34
CA VAL A 105 -10.09 8.75 -5.43
C VAL A 105 -9.69 8.05 -6.73
N ARG A 106 -9.43 8.82 -7.79
CA ARG A 106 -8.75 8.34 -8.99
C ARG A 106 -7.24 8.35 -8.74
N VAL A 107 -6.62 7.18 -8.69
CA VAL A 107 -5.17 7.06 -8.60
C VAL A 107 -4.58 7.35 -9.97
N VAL A 108 -4.18 8.59 -10.22
CA VAL A 108 -3.49 8.98 -11.46
C VAL A 108 -2.04 8.49 -11.36
N LYS A 109 -1.68 7.46 -12.14
CA LYS A 109 -0.28 7.09 -12.39
C LYS A 109 0.35 8.13 -13.32
N LYS A 110 1.56 8.59 -12.96
CA LYS A 110 2.40 9.46 -13.76
C LYS A 110 3.38 8.64 -14.60
#